data_AF-A0A5E4VEV6-F1
#
_entry.id   AF-A0A5E4VEV6-F1
#
_cell.length_a   1.000
_cell.length_b   1.000
_cell.length_c   1.000
_cell.angle_alpha   90.00
_cell.angle_beta   90.00
_cell.angle_gamma   90.00
#
_symmetry.space_group_name_H-M   'P 1'
#
loop_
_entity.id
_entity.type
_entity.pdbx_description
1 polymer ?
#
loop_
_entity_poly.entity_id
_entity_poly.type
_entity_poly.pdbx_seq_one_letter_code
_entity_poly.pdbx_strand_id
1 'polypeptide(L)' 'MEENKNVDPPLELLIEARPEVLVGLNRHGTVDIIVNSIGESGESVERGAVCFPVECCEDIGNALIAIASKHQHG' A
#
# COMPACT_ATOMS: atom_id res chain seq x y z
N MET A 1 -12.16 24.10 15.46
CA MET A 1 -11.35 23.64 14.32
C MET A 1 -10.80 22.29 14.72
N GLU A 2 -11.45 21.22 14.29
CA GLU A 2 -10.95 19.87 14.54
C GLU A 2 -9.91 19.55 13.45
N GLU A 3 -8.66 19.34 13.87
CA GLU A 3 -7.63 18.74 13.04
C GLU A 3 -8.11 17.34 12.65
N ASN A 4 -8.50 17.15 11.40
CA ASN A 4 -8.58 15.83 10.77
C ASN A 4 -7.17 15.25 10.73
N LYS A 5 -6.74 14.65 11.85
CA LYS A 5 -5.60 13.76 11.86
C LYS A 5 -6.00 12.58 11.01
N ASN A 6 -5.44 12.50 9.80
CA ASN A 6 -5.33 11.25 9.05
C ASN A 6 -4.50 10.31 9.93
N VAL A 7 -5.17 9.67 10.87
CA VAL A 7 -4.58 8.63 11.70
C VAL A 7 -4.42 7.45 10.76
N ASP A 8 -3.19 7.19 10.36
CA ASP A 8 -2.88 6.02 9.55
C ASP A 8 -3.46 4.77 10.24
N PRO A 9 -4.08 3.85 9.48
CA PRO A 9 -4.66 2.66 10.06
C PRO A 9 -3.61 1.87 10.85
N PRO A 10 -4.03 1.09 11.86
CA PRO A 10 -3.10 0.26 12.63
C PRO A 10 -2.28 -0.60 11.66
N LEU A 11 -0.96 -0.39 11.67
CA LEU A 11 -0.03 -1.01 10.74
C LEU A 11 0.08 -2.51 11.03
N GLU A 12 -0.31 -3.34 10.06
CA GLU A 12 -0.23 -4.80 10.19
C GLU A 12 1.03 -5.37 9.54
N LEU A 13 1.53 -4.70 8.49
CA LEU A 13 2.76 -5.08 7.80
C LEU A 13 3.55 -3.83 7.36
N LEU A 14 4.84 -3.80 7.68
CA LEU A 14 5.79 -2.78 7.20
C LEU A 14 6.89 -3.48 6.39
N ILE A 15 7.10 -3.05 5.15
CA ILE A 15 8.22 -3.50 4.32
C ILE A 15 9.25 -2.38 4.30
N GLU A 16 10.39 -2.58 4.97
CA GLU A 16 11.45 -1.56 5.17
C GLU A 16 12.36 -1.31 3.93
N ALA A 17 12.08 -1.96 2.80
CA ALA A 17 12.74 -1.63 1.53
C ALA A 17 12.28 -0.25 1.04
N ARG A 18 13.08 0.46 0.23
CA ARG A 18 12.54 1.61 -0.55
C ARG A 18 11.95 1.08 -1.84
N PRO A 19 10.66 1.33 -2.16
CA PRO A 19 9.70 2.21 -1.45
C PRO A 19 9.11 1.60 -0.17
N GLU A 20 8.84 2.45 0.82
CA GLU A 20 8.16 2.03 2.07
C GLU A 20 6.70 1.69 1.73
N VAL A 21 6.26 0.49 2.09
CA VAL A 21 4.89 0.02 1.86
C VAL A 21 4.24 -0.32 3.19
N LEU A 22 3.06 0.25 3.40
CA LEU A 22 2.21 0.04 4.58
C LEU A 22 0.91 -0.61 4.12
N VAL A 23 0.54 -1.70 4.79
CA VAL A 23 -0.72 -2.41 4.55
C VAL A 23 -1.47 -2.56 5.88
N GLY A 24 -2.76 -2.25 5.89
CA GLY A 24 -3.58 -2.42 7.08
C GLY A 24 -5.07 -2.50 6.78
N LEU A 25 -5.77 -3.27 7.60
CA LEU A 25 -7.24 -3.31 7.64
C LEU A 25 -7.76 -2.16 8.50
N ASN A 26 -8.65 -1.34 7.93
CA ASN A 26 -9.28 -0.28 8.70
C ASN A 26 -10.61 -0.72 9.32
N ARG A 27 -11.19 0.15 10.16
CA ARG A 27 -12.42 -0.14 10.92
C ARG A 27 -13.67 -0.31 10.06
N HIS A 28 -13.60 0.00 8.77
CA HIS A 28 -14.69 -0.12 7.81
C HIS A 28 -14.64 -1.45 7.02
N GLY A 29 -13.68 -2.33 7.33
CA GLY A 29 -13.53 -3.62 6.63
C GLY A 29 -12.86 -3.49 5.26
N THR A 30 -12.19 -2.38 5.00
CA THR A 30 -11.39 -2.18 3.79
C THR A 30 -9.91 -2.22 4.13
N VAL A 31 -9.11 -2.71 3.19
CA VAL A 31 -7.65 -2.71 3.28
C VAL A 31 -7.12 -1.48 2.58
N ASP A 32 -6.24 -0.77 3.29
CA ASP A 32 -5.48 0.36 2.78
C ASP A 32 -4.06 -0.10 2.46
N ILE A 33 -3.59 0.15 1.24
CA ILE A 33 -2.19 0.01 0.85
C ILE A 33 -1.66 1.40 0.56
N ILE A 34 -0.63 1.80 1.30
CA ILE A 34 0.06 3.07 1.15
C ILE A 34 1.50 2.77 0.71
N VAL A 35 1.95 3.47 -0.33
CA VAL A 35 3.32 3.39 -0.84
C VAL A 35 3.95 4.77 -0.77
N ASN A 36 5.00 4.91 0.03
CA ASN A 36 5.82 6.11 0.11
C ASN A 36 7.10 5.88 -0.71
N SER A 37 7.21 6.55 -1.85
CA SER A 37 8.38 6.54 -2.74
C SER A 37 9.10 7.88 -2.73
N ILE A 38 10.35 7.90 -3.16
CA ILE A 38 11.03 9.16 -3.48
C ILE A 38 10.66 9.50 -4.93
N GLY A 39 10.18 10.72 -5.17
CA GLY A 39 9.91 11.20 -6.51
C GLY A 39 11.17 11.23 -7.37
N GLU A 40 11.00 11.28 -8.69
CA GLU A 40 12.10 11.10 -9.66
C GLU A 40 13.27 12.09 -9.47
N SER A 41 13.00 13.31 -8.97
CA SER A 41 14.03 14.31 -8.70
C SER A 41 14.85 14.04 -7.43
N GLY A 42 14.42 13.12 -6.57
CA GLY A 42 15.03 12.90 -5.26
C GLY A 42 14.64 13.93 -4.19
N GLU A 43 13.88 14.97 -4.57
CA GLU A 43 13.61 16.14 -3.70
C GLU A 43 12.29 16.06 -2.95
N SER A 44 11.44 15.07 -3.27
CA SER A 44 10.13 14.92 -2.64
C SER A 44 9.80 13.46 -2.35
N VAL A 45 8.93 13.25 -1.35
CA VAL A 45 8.30 11.96 -1.09
C VAL A 45 6.95 11.97 -1.78
N GLU A 46 6.72 11.00 -2.65
CA GLU A 46 5.44 10.74 -3.30
C GLU A 46 4.69 9.68 -2.51
N ARG A 47 3.42 9.95 -2.21
CA ARG A 47 2.53 9.04 -1.47
C ARG A 47 1.42 8.56 -2.38
N GLY A 48 1.47 7.29 -2.76
CA GLY A 48 0.38 6.58 -3.42
C GLY A 48 -0.48 5.84 -2.39
N ALA A 49 -1.80 5.83 -2.58
CA ALA A 49 -2.69 5.07 -1.73
C ALA A 49 -3.79 4.41 -2.57
N VAL A 50 -4.11 3.16 -2.24
CA VAL A 50 -5.27 2.45 -2.76
C VAL A 50 -6.04 1.83 -1.59
N CYS A 51 -7.36 1.76 -1.74
CA CYS A 51 -8.27 1.22 -0.74
C CYS A 51 -9.27 0.30 -1.42
N PHE A 52 -9.49 -0.89 -0.86
CA PHE A 52 -10.42 -1.86 -1.40
C PHE A 52 -11.01 -2.76 -0.30
N PRO A 53 -12.17 -3.39 -0.52
CA PRO A 53 -12.78 -4.29 0.47
C PRO A 53 -11.91 -5.52 0.79
N VAL A 54 -11.97 -6.00 2.03
CA VAL A 54 -11.14 -7.14 2.50
C VAL A 54 -11.40 -8.42 1.71
N GLU A 55 -12.60 -8.61 1.20
CA GLU A 55 -12.97 -9.75 0.35
C GLU A 55 -12.17 -9.82 -0.97
N CYS A 56 -11.58 -8.70 -1.41
CA CYS A 56 -10.77 -8.65 -2.63
C CYS A 56 -9.29 -8.98 -2.40
N CYS A 57 -8.84 -9.14 -1.15
CA CYS A 57 -7.41 -9.31 -0.82
C CYS A 57 -6.76 -10.50 -1.52
N GLU A 58 -7.45 -11.64 -1.57
CA GLU A 58 -6.90 -12.85 -2.18
C GLU A 58 -6.71 -12.67 -3.69
N ASP A 59 -7.73 -12.16 -4.39
CA ASP A 59 -7.67 -11.91 -5.83
C ASP A 59 -6.59 -10.89 -6.20
N ILE A 60 -6.47 -9.81 -5.44
CA ILE A 60 -5.45 -8.79 -5.64
C ILE A 60 -4.05 -9.36 -5.37
N GLY A 61 -3.86 -10.10 -4.28
CA GLY A 61 -2.60 -10.77 -3.98
C GLY A 61 -2.17 -11.73 -5.08
N ASN A 62 -3.09 -12.56 -5.58
CA ASN A 62 -2.85 -13.47 -6.69
C ASN A 62 -2.48 -12.73 -7.98
N ALA A 63 -3.15 -11.62 -8.28
CA ALA A 63 -2.83 -10.79 -9.45
C ALA A 63 -1.42 -10.20 -9.37
N LEU A 64 -1.01 -9.71 -8.19
CA LEU A 64 0.34 -9.17 -7.96
C LEU A 64 1.42 -10.26 -8.15
N ILE A 65 1.20 -11.45 -7.57
CA ILE A 65 2.10 -12.60 -7.74
C ILE A 65 2.21 -12.98 -9.22
N ALA A 66 1.08 -13.06 -9.93
CA ALA A 66 1.06 -13.43 -11.35
C ALA A 66 1.85 -12.43 -12.22
N ILE A 67 1.77 -11.13 -11.93
CA ILE A 67 2.58 -10.10 -12.61
C ILE A 67 4.07 -10.32 -12.33
N ALA A 68 4.45 -10.51 -11.06
CA ALA A 68 5.85 -10.75 -10.67
C ALA A 68 6.44 -12.01 -11.34
N SER A 69 5.68 -13.10 -11.36
CA SER A 69 6.12 -14.35 -12.00
C SER A 69 6.34 -14.21 -13.51
N LYS A 70 5.51 -13.43 -14.21
CA LYS A 70 5.70 -13.13 -15.65
C LYS A 70 6.99 -12.35 -15.90
N HIS A 71 7.32 -11.41 -15.03
CA HIS A 71 8.53 -10.59 -15.17
C HIS A 71 9.83 -11.35 -14.85
N GLN A 72 9.79 -12.37 -13.99
CA GLN A 72 10.98 -13.18 -13.66
C GLN A 72 11.33 -14.24 -14.73
N HIS A 73 10.40 -14.57 -15.62
CA HIS A 73 10.58 -15.55 -16.68
C HIS A 73 10.61 -14.92 -18.09
N GLY A 74 10.67 -13.59 -18.18
CA GLY A 74 10.74 -12.82 -19.42
C GLY A 74 12.11 -12.21 -19.67
#